data_AF-A0A6S6U4U6-F1
#
_entry.id   AF-A0A6S6U4U6-F1
#
_cell.length_a   1.000
_cell.length_b   1.000
_cell.length_c   1.000
_cell.angle_alpha   90.00
_cell.angle_beta   90.00
_cell.angle_gamma   90.00
#
_symmetry.space_group_name_H-M   'P 1'
#
loop_
_entity.id
_entity.type
_entity.pdbx_description
1 polymer ?
#
loop_
_entity_poly.entity_id
_entity_poly.type
_entity_poly.pdbx_seq_one_letter_code
_entity_poly.pdbx_strand_id
1 'polypeptide(L)'
;RLKKKPMAWSPLAGGDLFGDGEAAQRVRPLLQEIAEQQDCGIDHVAMAWLLAHPAGILPIVGTNNLDRIREAGKSLSVNIDRETWYALWTAAAGQEVP
;
A
#
# COMPACT_ATOMS: atom_id res chain seq x y z
N ARG A 1 5.65 -20.68 -7.52
CA ARG A 1 6.28 -19.34 -7.38
C ARG A 1 6.64 -18.85 -8.79
N LEU A 2 6.13 -17.70 -9.23
CA LEU A 2 6.50 -17.15 -10.54
C LEU A 2 8.00 -16.84 -10.55
N LYS A 3 8.72 -17.21 -11.63
CA LYS A 3 10.17 -16.91 -11.78
C LYS A 3 10.46 -15.43 -12.07
N LYS A 4 9.43 -14.58 -12.15
CA LYS A 4 9.51 -13.16 -12.46
C LYS A 4 8.77 -12.36 -11.40
N LYS A 5 9.37 -11.24 -10.99
CA LYS A 5 8.77 -10.26 -10.09
C LYS A 5 8.12 -9.14 -10.92
N PRO A 6 6.82 -8.90 -10.83
CA PRO A 6 6.17 -7.81 -11.56
C PRO A 6 6.53 -6.46 -10.92
N MET A 7 6.62 -5.42 -11.75
CA MET A 7 6.72 -4.05 -11.27
C MET A 7 5.32 -3.41 -11.28
N ALA A 8 4.95 -2.72 -10.21
CA ALA A 8 3.69 -2.00 -10.10
C ALA A 8 3.93 -0.49 -10.25
N TRP A 9 3.28 0.10 -11.26
CA TRP A 9 3.26 1.55 -11.47
C TRP A 9 2.07 2.16 -10.71
N SER A 10 2.16 3.45 -10.38
CA SER A 10 1.14 4.17 -9.58
C SER A 10 0.73 3.46 -8.28
N PRO A 11 1.68 3.10 -7.40
CA PRO A 11 1.36 2.35 -6.17
C PRO A 11 0.44 3.09 -5.20
N LEU A 12 0.32 4.41 -5.33
CA LEU A 12 -0.57 5.27 -4.53
C LEU A 12 -1.77 5.75 -5.36
N ALA A 13 -2.24 4.94 -6.31
CA ALA A 13 -3.36 5.24 -7.21
C ALA A 13 -3.22 6.57 -7.98
N GLY A 14 -1.99 6.93 -8.39
CA GLY A 14 -1.74 8.21 -9.06
C GLY A 14 -2.03 9.45 -8.21
N GLY A 15 -2.10 9.29 -6.88
CA GLY A 15 -2.48 10.34 -5.93
C GLY A 15 -3.93 10.25 -5.46
N ASP A 16 -4.79 9.50 -6.16
CA ASP A 16 -6.21 9.36 -5.82
C ASP A 16 -6.46 8.63 -4.50
N LEU A 17 -5.45 7.90 -3.99
CA LEU A 17 -5.49 7.32 -2.64
C LEU A 17 -5.75 8.39 -1.57
N PHE A 18 -5.34 9.63 -1.81
CA PHE A 18 -5.57 10.77 -0.92
C PHE A 18 -6.72 11.68 -1.38
N GLY A 19 -7.37 11.35 -2.50
CA GLY A 19 -8.53 12.06 -3.05
C GLY A 19 -9.85 11.61 -2.43
N ASP A 20 -10.97 11.99 -3.07
CA ASP A 20 -12.32 11.75 -2.56
C ASP A 20 -13.03 10.56 -3.22
N GLY A 21 -12.33 9.72 -3.98
CA GLY A 21 -12.88 8.52 -4.59
C GLY A 21 -13.44 7.54 -3.54
N GLU A 22 -14.51 6.83 -3.86
CA GLU A 22 -15.20 5.93 -2.91
C GLU A 22 -14.26 4.85 -2.33
N ALA A 23 -13.39 4.26 -3.16
CA ALA A 23 -12.41 3.28 -2.71
C ALA A 23 -11.40 3.89 -1.73
N ALA A 24 -10.94 5.12 -2.00
CA ALA A 24 -10.05 5.86 -1.11
C ALA A 24 -10.74 6.18 0.23
N GLN A 25 -12.01 6.59 0.21
CA GLN A 25 -12.78 6.82 1.43
C GLN A 25 -12.95 5.57 2.29
N ARG A 26 -13.10 4.38 1.68
CA ARG A 26 -13.21 3.12 2.42
C ARG A 26 -11.88 2.62 2.98
N VAL A 27 -10.79 2.71 2.21
CA VAL A 27 -9.50 2.10 2.58
C VAL A 27 -8.63 3.01 3.45
N ARG A 28 -8.72 4.34 3.29
CA ARG A 28 -7.88 5.29 4.04
C ARG A 28 -7.98 5.18 5.56
N PRO A 29 -9.17 5.02 6.18
CA PRO A 29 -9.25 4.88 7.63
C PRO A 29 -8.44 3.69 8.16
N LEU A 30 -8.52 2.55 7.48
CA LEU A 30 -7.76 1.35 7.85
C LEU A 30 -6.26 1.54 7.62
N LEU A 31 -5.87 2.18 6.51
CA LEU A 31 -4.47 2.52 6.27
C LEU A 31 -3.91 3.46 7.35
N GLN A 32 -4.70 4.44 7.80
CA GLN A 32 -4.32 5.39 8.84
C GLN A 32 -4.15 4.67 10.19
N GLU A 33 -5.07 3.77 10.55
CA GLU A 33 -4.97 2.97 11.76
C GLU A 33 -3.68 2.13 11.79
N ILE A 34 -3.37 1.41 10.71
CA ILE A 34 -2.14 0.61 10.59
C ILE A 34 -0.90 1.50 10.62
N ALA A 35 -0.96 2.66 9.97
CA ALA A 35 0.13 3.62 9.93
C ALA A 35 0.47 4.14 11.35
N GLU A 36 -0.54 4.46 12.16
CA GLU A 36 -0.38 4.87 13.55
C GLU A 36 0.20 3.74 14.42
N GLN A 37 -0.29 2.52 14.27
CA GLN A 37 0.19 1.36 15.02
C GLN A 37 1.67 1.03 14.75
N GLN A 38 2.17 1.35 13.55
CA GLN A 38 3.53 1.04 13.11
C GLN A 38 4.43 2.27 12.96
N ASP A 39 4.02 3.43 13.48
CA ASP A 39 4.78 4.70 13.45
C ASP A 39 5.28 5.05 12.03
N CYS A 40 4.37 5.03 11.06
CA CYS A 40 4.67 5.35 9.67
C CYS A 40 3.54 6.15 9.01
N GLY A 41 3.72 6.48 7.73
CA GLY A 41 2.69 7.15 6.91
C GLY A 41 1.82 6.16 6.11
N ILE A 42 0.61 6.60 5.74
CA ILE A 42 -0.33 5.83 4.90
C ILE A 42 0.33 5.30 3.62
N ASP A 43 1.18 6.11 2.99
CA ASP A 43 1.91 5.77 1.77
C ASP A 43 2.84 4.56 1.97
N HIS A 44 3.49 4.46 3.14
CA HIS A 44 4.33 3.31 3.49
C HIS A 44 3.50 2.04 3.63
N VAL A 45 2.33 2.11 4.27
CA VAL A 45 1.41 0.97 4.43
C VAL A 45 0.88 0.50 3.07
N ALA A 46 0.47 1.43 2.20
CA ALA A 46 0.00 1.11 0.86
C ALA A 46 1.09 0.42 0.01
N MET A 47 2.33 0.90 0.09
CA MET A 47 3.47 0.25 -0.58
C MET A 47 3.81 -1.11 0.04
N ALA A 48 3.75 -1.24 1.37
CA ALA A 48 3.98 -2.50 2.08
C ALA A 48 2.95 -3.57 1.72
N TRP A 49 1.69 -3.19 1.51
CA TRP A 49 0.62 -4.08 1.04
C TRP A 49 0.97 -4.71 -0.33
N LEU A 50 1.54 -3.94 -1.26
CA LEU A 50 2.03 -4.46 -2.54
C LEU A 50 3.25 -5.39 -2.33
N LEU A 51 4.21 -4.97 -1.50
CA LEU A 51 5.44 -5.72 -1.23
C LEU A 51 5.17 -7.08 -0.56
N ALA A 52 4.13 -7.17 0.26
CA ALA A 52 3.71 -8.39 0.95
C ALA A 52 3.08 -9.45 0.01
N HIS A 53 2.70 -9.07 -1.21
CA HIS A 53 2.04 -9.99 -2.14
C HIS A 53 2.97 -11.16 -2.55
N PRO A 54 2.48 -12.42 -2.58
CA PRO A 54 3.30 -13.61 -2.83
C PRO A 54 3.98 -13.65 -4.21
N ALA A 55 3.50 -12.85 -5.18
CA ALA A 55 4.17 -12.67 -6.47
C ALA A 55 5.48 -11.85 -6.38
N GLY A 56 5.76 -11.21 -5.24
CA GLY A 56 6.93 -10.35 -5.05
C GLY A 56 6.87 -9.10 -5.90
N ILE A 57 5.77 -8.34 -5.79
CA ILE A 57 5.56 -7.08 -6.52
C ILE A 57 6.63 -6.07 -6.10
N LEU A 58 7.14 -5.30 -7.07
CA LEU A 58 8.08 -4.20 -6.85
C LEU A 58 7.40 -2.86 -7.20
N PRO A 59 6.94 -2.09 -6.20
CA PRO A 59 6.36 -0.76 -6.43
C PRO A 59 7.38 0.22 -7.01
N ILE A 60 6.97 0.98 -8.02
CA ILE A 60 7.79 2.07 -8.59
C ILE A 60 7.36 3.40 -7.95
N VAL A 61 8.30 4.07 -7.29
CA VAL A 61 8.07 5.40 -6.72
C VAL A 61 8.18 6.46 -7.82
N GLY A 62 7.11 7.22 -8.05
CA GLY A 62 7.02 8.23 -9.12
C GLY A 62 7.37 9.66 -8.71
N THR A 63 7.98 9.87 -7.54
CA THR A 63 8.32 11.22 -7.03
C THR A 63 9.75 11.62 -7.40
N ASN A 64 9.99 12.91 -7.64
CA ASN A 64 11.33 13.50 -7.76
C ASN A 64 11.80 14.19 -6.47
N ASN A 65 10.95 14.24 -5.44
CA ASN A 65 11.30 14.79 -4.14
C ASN A 65 12.21 13.81 -3.39
N LEU A 66 13.43 14.26 -3.06
CA LEU A 66 14.46 13.44 -2.42
C LEU A 66 14.05 12.92 -1.04
N ASP A 67 13.33 13.71 -0.25
CA ASP A 67 12.89 13.29 1.08
C ASP A 67 11.86 12.17 0.97
N ARG A 68 10.89 12.28 0.05
CA ARG A 68 9.94 11.19 -0.23
C ARG A 68 10.62 9.93 -0.75
N ILE A 69 11.69 10.06 -1.54
CA ILE A 69 12.47 8.90 -2.00
C ILE A 69 13.17 8.22 -0.81
N ARG A 70 13.75 8.99 0.11
CA ARG A 70 14.38 8.45 1.33
C ARG A 70 13.36 7.75 2.23
N GLU A 71 12.22 8.40 2.43
CA GLU A 71 11.16 7.90 3.31
C GLU A 71 10.49 6.64 2.74
N ALA A 72 10.38 6.49 1.42
CA ALA A 72 9.77 5.31 0.79
C ALA A 72 10.39 3.97 1.24
N GLY A 73 11.66 3.97 1.67
CA GLY A 73 12.32 2.80 2.25
C GLY A 73 11.66 2.27 3.53
N LYS A 74 10.97 3.13 4.31
CA LYS A 74 10.24 2.72 5.52
C LYS A 74 9.16 1.68 5.25
N SER A 75 8.62 1.65 4.03
CA SER A 75 7.65 0.63 3.58
C SER A 75 8.18 -0.80 3.69
N LEU A 76 9.50 -1.01 3.67
CA LEU A 76 10.13 -2.31 3.82
C LEU A 76 10.11 -2.82 5.27
N SER A 77 9.89 -1.93 6.24
CA SER A 77 9.83 -2.24 7.67
C SER A 77 8.39 -2.41 8.18
N VAL A 78 7.39 -2.06 7.37
CA VAL A 78 5.98 -2.22 7.72
C VAL A 78 5.60 -3.69 7.59
N ASN A 79 5.12 -4.27 8.68
CA ASN A 79 4.67 -5.65 8.71
C ASN A 79 3.19 -5.73 8.29
N ILE A 80 2.92 -6.47 7.21
CA ILE A 80 1.55 -6.76 6.75
C ILE A 80 1.36 -8.26 6.82
N ASP A 81 0.59 -8.71 7.82
CA ASP A 81 0.18 -10.09 7.88
C ASP A 81 -0.95 -10.40 6.89
N ARG A 82 -1.32 -11.68 6.82
CA ARG A 82 -2.30 -12.13 5.85
C ARG A 82 -3.68 -11.51 6.12
N GLU A 83 -4.10 -11.42 7.37
CA GLU A 83 -5.41 -10.86 7.75
C GLU A 83 -5.51 -9.39 7.36
N THR A 84 -4.50 -8.60 7.71
CA THR A 84 -4.37 -7.19 7.34
C THR A 84 -4.37 -7.01 5.82
N TRP A 85 -3.67 -7.90 5.10
CA TRP A 85 -3.63 -7.85 3.63
C TRP A 85 -5.01 -7.99 3.01
N TYR A 86 -5.81 -8.95 3.47
CA TYR A 86 -7.18 -9.14 3.00
C TYR A 86 -8.12 -8.04 3.50
N ALA A 87 -7.97 -7.54 4.73
CA ALA A 87 -8.77 -6.44 5.25
C ALA A 87 -8.64 -5.18 4.38
N LEU A 88 -7.41 -4.82 3.99
CA LEU A 88 -7.14 -3.70 3.08
C LEU A 88 -7.76 -3.94 1.69
N TRP A 89 -7.67 -5.17 1.16
CA TRP A 89 -8.27 -5.49 -0.13
C TRP A 89 -9.80 -5.40 -0.10
N THR A 90 -10.44 -5.97 0.93
CA THR A 90 -11.89 -5.91 1.17
C THR A 90 -12.36 -4.46 1.31
N ALA A 91 -11.67 -3.64 2.10
CA ALA A 91 -12.00 -2.22 2.27
C ALA A 91 -11.94 -1.47 0.93
N ALA A 92 -10.87 -1.65 0.16
CA ALA A 92 -10.74 -1.05 -1.17
C ALA A 92 -11.82 -1.55 -2.15
N ALA A 93 -12.09 -2.85 -2.17
CA ALA A 93 -13.09 -3.47 -3.05
C ALA A 93 -14.53 -3.07 -2.70
N GLY A 94 -14.80 -2.74 -1.43
CA GLY A 94 -16.15 -2.40 -0.94
C GLY A 94 -17.09 -3.61 -0.80
N GLN A 95 -16.55 -4.82 -0.93
CA GLN A 95 -17.26 -6.09 -0.81
C GLN A 95 -16.28 -7.16 -0.34
N GLU A 96 -16.81 -8.28 0.17
CA GLU A 96 -16.00 -9.44 0.54
C GLU A 96 -15.29 -9.99 -0.71
N VAL A 97 -14.00 -10.24 -0.57
CA VAL A 97 -13.14 -10.72 -1.66
C VAL A 97 -13.14 -12.26 -1.69
N PRO A 98 -13.03 -12.90 -2.88
CA PRO A 98 -13.19 -14.35 -3.03
C PRO A 98 -12.13 -15.22 -2.35
#